data_AF-A0A382L7N4-F1
#
_entry.id   AF-A0A382L7N4-F1
#
_cell.length_a   1.000
_cell.length_b   1.000
_cell.length_c   1.000
_cell.angle_alpha   90.00
_cell.angle_beta   90.00
_cell.angle_gamma   90.00
#
_symmetry.space_group_name_H-M   'P 1'
#
loop_
_entity.id
_entity.type
_entity.pdbx_description
1 polymer ?
#
loop_
_entity_poly.entity_id
_entity_poly.type
_entity_poly.pdbx_seq_one_letter_code
_entity_poly.pdbx_strand_id
1 'polypeptide(L)'
;VAKGEIVGFLGPNGAGKSTTMRILCGMTGADSGEAQVCGVDLAEEEGEVRKHIGYLPENNPLPEDLRVSEYLKFRGRLKGLSGGRLHERLEATLN
;
A
#
# COMPACT_ATOMS: atom_id res chain seq x y z
N VAL A 1 -12.09 -3.82 10.40
CA VAL A 1 -12.54 -2.99 9.26
C VAL A 1 -13.15 -3.92 8.24
N ALA A 2 -14.43 -3.77 7.93
CA ALA A 2 -15.12 -4.61 6.96
C ALA A 2 -14.81 -4.18 5.51
N LYS A 3 -15.01 -5.10 4.58
CA LYS A 3 -14.78 -4.83 3.15
C LYS A 3 -15.72 -3.73 2.67
N GLY A 4 -15.15 -2.69 2.06
CA GLY A 4 -15.90 -1.55 1.52
C GLY A 4 -16.09 -0.39 2.49
N GLU A 5 -15.61 -0.51 3.74
CA GLU A 5 -15.64 0.60 4.69
C GLU A 5 -14.53 1.61 4.44
N ILE A 6 -14.86 2.89 4.70
CA ILE A 6 -13.90 3.98 4.80
C ILE A 6 -13.77 4.33 6.28
N VAL A 7 -12.55 4.27 6.81
CA VAL A 7 -12.27 4.48 8.24
C VAL A 7 -11.21 5.56 8.41
N GLY A 8 -11.45 6.50 9.33
CA GLY A 8 -10.46 7.47 9.77
C GLY A 8 -9.79 7.02 11.07
N PHE A 9 -8.46 6.95 11.10
CA PHE A 9 -7.69 6.65 12.31
C PHE A 9 -7.08 7.94 12.86
N LEU A 10 -7.71 8.53 13.89
CA LEU A 10 -7.46 9.89 14.34
C LEU A 10 -6.81 9.93 15.73
N GLY A 11 -6.00 10.97 15.97
CA GLY A 11 -5.28 11.19 17.23
C GLY A 11 -4.20 12.27 17.06
N PRO A 12 -3.62 12.80 18.17
CA PRO A 12 -2.59 13.84 18.10
C PRO A 12 -1.28 13.33 17.48
N ASN A 13 -0.37 14.25 17.16
CA ASN A 13 0.98 13.88 16.73
C ASN A 13 1.69 13.11 17.85
N GLY A 14 2.45 12.08 17.48
CA GLY A 14 3.10 11.18 18.44
C GLY A 14 2.19 10.06 18.99
N ALA A 15 0.88 10.05 18.71
CA ALA A 15 -0.04 9.00 19.17
C ALA A 15 0.17 7.61 18.50
N GLY A 16 1.19 7.44 17.67
CA GLY A 16 1.51 6.16 17.03
C GLY A 16 0.84 5.89 15.68
N LYS A 17 -0.05 6.76 15.18
CA LYS A 17 -0.81 6.56 13.92
C LYS A 17 0.05 6.08 12.75
N SER A 18 1.11 6.81 12.41
CA SER A 18 1.98 6.47 11.27
C SER A 18 2.76 5.17 11.53
N THR A 19 3.10 4.87 12.77
CA THR A 19 3.73 3.59 13.16
C THR A 19 2.75 2.44 12.96
N THR A 20 1.51 2.58 13.45
CA THR A 20 0.45 1.59 13.23
C THR A 20 0.19 1.35 11.75
N MET A 21 0.11 2.42 10.93
CA MET A 21 -0.08 2.27 9.48
C MET A 21 1.09 1.52 8.83
N ARG A 22 2.34 1.77 9.22
CA ARG A 22 3.51 1.03 8.73
C ARG A 22 3.45 -0.44 9.11
N ILE A 23 3.03 -0.77 10.33
CA ILE A 23 2.83 -2.15 10.79
C ILE A 23 1.77 -2.84 9.94
N LEU A 24 0.57 -2.25 9.83
CA LEU A 24 -0.52 -2.81 9.03
C LEU A 24 -0.16 -2.95 7.54
N CYS A 25 0.80 -2.15 7.07
CA CYS A 25 1.31 -2.23 5.70
C CYS A 25 2.50 -3.20 5.53
N GLY A 26 2.89 -3.93 6.58
CA GLY A 26 4.05 -4.83 6.59
C GLY A 26 5.40 -4.12 6.44
N MET A 27 5.47 -2.80 6.61
CA MET A 27 6.72 -2.03 6.46
C MET A 27 7.62 -2.10 7.69
N THR A 28 7.06 -2.43 8.85
CA THR A 28 7.76 -2.56 10.13
C THR A 28 7.03 -3.63 10.95
N GLY A 29 7.76 -4.52 11.61
CA GLY A 29 7.17 -5.52 12.50
C GLY A 29 6.59 -4.88 13.77
N ALA A 30 5.61 -5.55 14.38
CA ALA A 30 5.15 -5.18 15.73
C ALA A 30 6.05 -5.85 16.78
N ASP A 31 6.36 -5.14 17.87
CA ASP A 31 7.14 -5.72 18.97
C ASP A 31 6.34 -6.80 19.73
N SER A 32 5.00 -6.67 19.73
CA SER A 32 4.06 -7.62 20.34
C SER A 32 2.64 -7.40 19.81
N GLY A 33 1.75 -8.35 20.08
CA GLY A 33 0.36 -8.33 19.63
C GLY A 33 0.16 -9.01 18.27
N GLU A 34 -1.08 -8.97 17.78
CA GLU A 34 -1.50 -9.68 16.58
C GLU A 34 -2.19 -8.70 15.62
N ALA A 35 -1.98 -8.90 14.31
CA ALA A 35 -2.59 -8.09 13.27
C ALA A 35 -2.78 -8.91 12.00
N GLN A 36 -3.95 -8.74 11.38
CA GLN A 36 -4.29 -9.42 10.13
C GLN A 36 -4.85 -8.42 9.12
N VAL A 37 -4.41 -8.54 7.86
CA VAL A 37 -4.90 -7.71 6.75
C VAL A 37 -5.23 -8.61 5.57
N CYS A 38 -6.46 -8.51 5.05
CA CYS A 38 -6.94 -9.35 3.94
C CYS A 38 -6.78 -10.88 4.20
N GLY A 39 -6.88 -11.31 5.46
CA GLY A 39 -6.69 -12.71 5.86
C GLY A 39 -5.22 -13.13 6.02
N VAL A 40 -4.27 -12.23 5.77
CA VAL A 40 -2.82 -12.47 5.94
C VAL A 40 -2.41 -12.06 7.34
N ASP A 41 -1.85 -12.99 8.11
CA ASP A 41 -1.21 -12.70 9.39
C ASP A 41 0.13 -11.99 9.16
N LEU A 42 0.33 -10.85 9.82
CA LEU A 42 1.53 -10.04 9.65
C LEU A 42 2.77 -10.62 10.35
N ALA A 43 2.60 -11.53 11.30
CA ALA A 43 3.72 -12.21 11.96
C ALA A 43 4.34 -13.31 11.09
N GLU A 44 3.56 -13.91 10.19
CA GLU A 44 3.97 -15.07 9.39
C GLU A 44 4.44 -14.68 7.98
N GLU A 45 3.81 -13.66 7.37
CA GLU A 45 4.01 -13.35 5.94
C GLU A 45 4.13 -11.84 5.63
N GLU A 46 5.16 -11.16 6.17
CA GLU A 46 5.40 -9.71 5.96
C GLU A 46 5.45 -9.27 4.47
N GLY A 47 5.78 -10.18 3.56
CA GLY A 47 5.82 -9.90 2.12
C GLY A 47 4.47 -10.03 1.42
N GLU A 48 3.60 -10.93 1.89
CA GLU A 48 2.36 -11.28 1.20
C GLU A 48 1.33 -10.16 1.33
N VAL A 49 1.20 -9.55 2.51
CA VAL A 49 0.27 -8.43 2.74
C VAL A 49 0.49 -7.29 1.72
N ARG A 50 1.74 -7.05 1.30
CA ARG A 50 2.10 -5.98 0.35
C ARG A 50 1.50 -6.19 -1.03
N LYS A 51 1.06 -7.40 -1.39
CA LYS A 51 0.37 -7.68 -2.65
C LYS A 51 -1.09 -7.22 -2.61
N HIS A 52 -1.69 -7.14 -1.42
CA HIS A 52 -3.10 -6.83 -1.21
C HIS A 52 -3.36 -5.35 -0.90
N ILE A 53 -2.34 -4.61 -0.49
CA ILE A 53 -2.46 -3.20 -0.06
C ILE A 53 -1.84 -2.21 -1.04
N GLY A 54 -2.44 -1.01 -1.10
CA GLY A 54 -1.82 0.21 -1.58
C GLY A 54 -1.55 1.14 -0.40
N TYR A 55 -0.34 1.67 -0.29
CA TYR A 55 0.05 2.60 0.77
C TYR A 55 0.66 3.86 0.18
N LEU A 56 0.13 5.01 0.56
CA LEU A 56 0.65 6.33 0.21
C LEU A 56 1.14 7.02 1.49
N PRO A 57 2.47 7.06 1.74
CA PRO A 57 2.99 7.75 2.92
C PRO A 57 2.82 9.27 2.79
N GLU A 58 2.82 9.94 3.94
CA GLU A 58 2.79 11.41 4.04
C GLU A 58 3.93 12.07 3.23
N ASN A 59 5.14 11.51 3.32
CA ASN A 59 6.25 11.86 2.44
C ASN A 59 6.44 10.78 1.37
N ASN A 60 6.09 11.10 0.13
CA ASN A 60 6.19 10.21 -1.02
C ASN A 60 6.99 10.90 -2.14
N PRO A 61 8.33 10.83 -2.12
CA PRO A 61 9.14 11.41 -3.18
C PRO A 61 8.84 10.69 -4.50
N LEU A 62 8.55 11.46 -5.54
CA LEU A 62 8.30 10.96 -6.88
C LEU A 62 9.56 11.12 -7.73
N PRO A 63 9.87 10.17 -8.64
CA PRO A 63 10.93 10.37 -9.61
C PRO A 63 10.61 11.56 -10.51
N GLU A 64 11.50 12.56 -10.54
CA GLU A 64 11.31 13.77 -11.34
C GLU A 64 11.61 13.54 -12.83
N ASP A 65 12.40 12.52 -13.14
CA ASP A 65 12.82 12.16 -14.50
C ASP A 65 11.81 11.25 -15.23
N LEU A 66 10.66 10.94 -14.63
CA LEU A 66 9.64 10.07 -15.21
C LEU A 66 8.35 10.82 -15.50
N ARG A 67 7.76 10.57 -16.67
CA ARG A 67 6.38 10.96 -16.96
C ARG A 67 5.43 10.15 -16.06
N VAL A 68 4.25 10.73 -15.78
CA VAL A 68 3.22 10.07 -14.97
C VAL A 68 2.89 8.67 -15.49
N SER A 69 2.72 8.51 -16.81
CA SER A 69 2.43 7.21 -17.44
C SER A 69 3.57 6.20 -17.26
N GLU A 70 4.82 6.65 -17.29
CA GLU A 70 6.01 5.80 -17.09
C GLU A 70 6.10 5.35 -15.63
N TYR A 71 5.89 6.26 -14.70
CA TYR A 71 5.84 5.96 -13.27
C TYR A 71 4.72 4.97 -12.92
N LEU A 72 3.50 5.20 -13.42
CA LEU A 72 2.37 4.29 -13.20
C LEU A 72 2.62 2.92 -13.84
N LYS A 73 3.22 2.88 -15.03
CA LYS A 73 3.58 1.62 -15.70
C LYS A 73 4.62 0.84 -14.91
N PHE A 74 5.63 1.54 -14.36
CA PHE A 74 6.63 0.97 -13.47
C PHE A 74 5.99 0.40 -12.20
N ARG A 75 5.17 1.19 -11.50
CA ARG A 75 4.44 0.75 -10.29
C ARG A 75 3.52 -0.44 -10.56
N GLY A 76 2.80 -0.43 -11.67
CA GLY A 76 1.92 -1.54 -12.08
C GLY A 76 2.69 -2.85 -12.27
N ARG A 77 3.86 -2.79 -12.95
CA ARG A 77 4.74 -3.96 -13.11
C ARG A 77 5.28 -4.48 -11.79
N LEU A 78 5.69 -3.60 -10.87
CA LEU A 78 6.11 -3.98 -9.53
C LEU A 78 5.00 -4.70 -8.74
N LYS A 79 3.74 -4.38 -9.02
CA LYS A 79 2.56 -5.05 -8.45
C LYS A 79 2.11 -6.28 -9.26
N GLY A 80 2.93 -6.76 -10.19
CA GLY A 80 2.68 -7.98 -10.96
C GLY A 80 1.72 -7.81 -12.14
N LEU A 81 1.37 -6.58 -12.54
CA LEU A 81 0.57 -6.34 -13.74
C LEU A 81 1.43 -6.43 -15.00
N SER A 82 0.88 -7.05 -16.04
CA SER A 82 1.54 -7.20 -17.33
C SER A 82 0.52 -7.23 -18.48
N GLY A 83 1.01 -7.15 -19.72
CA GLY A 83 0.22 -7.29 -20.94
C GLY A 83 -0.99 -6.34 -21.01
N GLY A 84 -2.10 -6.87 -21.54
CA GLY A 84 -3.35 -6.11 -21.71
C GLY A 84 -3.92 -5.56 -20.40
N ARG A 85 -3.82 -6.32 -19.30
CA ARG A 85 -4.31 -5.87 -17.99
C ARG A 85 -3.55 -4.65 -17.47
N LEU A 86 -2.24 -4.57 -17.70
CA LEU A 86 -1.47 -3.37 -17.35
C LEU A 86 -1.92 -2.17 -18.18
N HIS A 87 -2.14 -2.35 -19.48
CA HIS A 87 -2.58 -1.29 -20.37
C HIS A 87 -3.96 -0.75 -19.97
N GLU A 88 -4.93 -1.64 -19.77
CA GLU A 88 -6.29 -1.29 -19.31
C GLU A 88 -6.27 -0.49 -18.01
N ARG A 89 -5.48 -0.93 -17.02
CA ARG A 89 -5.39 -0.25 -15.72
C ARG A 89 -4.69 1.11 -15.83
N LEU A 90 -3.73 1.26 -16.75
CA LEU A 90 -3.09 2.56 -17.00
C LEU A 90 -4.07 3.56 -17.60
N GLU A 91 -4.80 3.17 -18.66
CA GLU A 91 -5.82 4.01 -19.28
C GLU A 91 -6.89 4.42 -18.26
N ALA A 92 -7.41 3.47 -17.47
CA ALA A 92 -8.41 3.76 -16.46
C ALA A 92 -7.94 4.66 -15.30
N THR A 93 -6.63 4.80 -15.08
CA THR A 93 -6.07 5.64 -14.01
C THR A 93 -5.68 7.04 -14.50
N LEU A 94 -5.40 7.19 -15.80
CA LEU A 94 -4.96 8.45 -16.41
C LEU A 94 -6.12 9.30 -16.94
N ASN A 95 -7.28 8.69 -17.20
CA ASN A 95 -8.51 9.36 -17.60
C ASN A 95 -9.36 9.71 -16.38
#